data_AF-A0A0F9A9L7-F1
#
_entry.id   AF-A0A0F9A9L7-F1
#
_cell.length_a   1.000
_cell.length_b   1.000
_cell.length_c   1.000
_cell.angle_alpha   90.00
_cell.angle_beta   90.00
_cell.angle_gamma   90.00
#
_symmetry.space_group_name_H-M   'P 1'
#
loop_
_entity.id
_entity.type
_entity.pdbx_description
1 polymer ?
#
loop_
_entity_poly.entity_id
_entity_poly.type
_entity_poly.pdbx_seq_one_letter_code
_entity_poly.pdbx_strand_id
1 'polypeptide(L)'
;SNILLEKRLAVASELSYVMVYGKFLINVFGIVKGKTMSRLHVKYRLFLFAAVVLAVSSVYSQAAQADDPLPSWNDVSSKKSIVEFVETVTTKGGPYFVPPAERIAVFDNDGTLWSEQPMYFQLFFVMDRVKAMAAEHPEWKQKQPFKAALEGDIKAVMAGGEHALLELAMATHAGNTTEEFSRIVKDWLATARHPKTGRPYTEMVYQPMLELLAYLRANGFKTYITSGGGIEFMRPWTEKVYGIPPEQVIGSSIKTKFELRDGTPVLVRLPELNFLDDKAGKPVAINQHIGRRPIAAFGNSDGDLQMLQWTAAGQGLRFCLYVHHTDAEREWAYDRNSDIGKLDKGLDQAHKRGWTVVDMKNDWKQIYPSEPTKSTASIDFQKLIGKWVRPDGGYILDIKSIDPAGKIEMAYLNPQPVNISKAQANMKKGEITLLVELRDRNYPGNYYTLTFDPETNRLIGVYHL
;
A
#
# COMPACT_ATOMS: atom_id res chain seq x y z
N SER A 1 44.65 -3.34 -11.28
CA SER A 1 44.97 -3.49 -12.72
C SER A 1 43.78 -4.01 -13.55
N ASN A 2 43.00 -5.00 -13.09
CA ASN A 2 42.02 -5.68 -13.97
C ASN A 2 40.82 -4.84 -14.46
N ILE A 3 40.37 -3.83 -13.72
CA ILE A 3 39.18 -3.01 -14.10
C ILE A 3 39.36 -2.28 -15.46
N LEU A 4 40.60 -1.93 -15.84
CA LEU A 4 40.89 -1.36 -17.16
C LEU A 4 40.89 -2.41 -18.29
N LEU A 5 41.02 -3.70 -17.95
CA LEU A 5 41.02 -4.81 -18.91
C LEU A 5 39.59 -5.21 -19.26
N GLU A 6 38.70 -5.31 -18.26
CA GLU A 6 37.28 -5.62 -18.45
C GLU A 6 36.56 -4.51 -19.24
N LYS A 7 36.83 -3.23 -18.94
CA LYS A 7 36.30 -2.11 -19.75
C LYS A 7 36.81 -2.12 -21.19
N ARG A 8 38.00 -2.67 -21.47
CA ARG A 8 38.49 -2.88 -22.84
C ARG A 8 37.81 -4.07 -23.52
N LEU A 9 37.47 -5.13 -22.79
CA LEU A 9 36.75 -6.30 -23.32
C LEU A 9 35.29 -5.96 -23.67
N ALA A 10 34.60 -5.16 -22.85
CA ALA A 10 33.25 -4.68 -23.15
C ALA A 10 33.22 -3.86 -24.47
N VAL A 11 34.08 -2.85 -24.59
CA VAL A 11 34.21 -2.04 -25.83
C VAL A 11 34.63 -2.90 -27.03
N ALA A 12 35.46 -3.93 -26.83
CA ALA A 12 35.81 -4.87 -27.89
C ALA A 12 34.61 -5.73 -28.35
N SER A 13 33.67 -6.07 -27.47
CA SER A 13 32.46 -6.81 -27.82
C SER A 13 31.46 -5.96 -28.64
N GLU A 14 31.31 -4.68 -28.31
CA GLU A 14 30.49 -3.74 -29.11
C GLU A 14 31.12 -3.46 -30.47
N LEU A 15 32.44 -3.21 -30.53
CA LEU A 15 33.18 -3.09 -31.79
C LEU A 15 33.07 -4.37 -32.64
N SER A 16 33.02 -5.55 -32.02
CA SER A 16 32.81 -6.82 -32.72
C SER A 16 31.41 -6.88 -33.35
N TYR A 17 30.36 -6.46 -32.63
CA TYR A 17 29.01 -6.35 -33.19
C TYR A 17 28.95 -5.37 -34.38
N VAL A 18 29.57 -4.18 -34.24
CA VAL A 18 29.65 -3.19 -35.32
C VAL A 18 30.43 -3.73 -36.53
N MET A 19 31.50 -4.51 -36.33
CA MET A 19 32.23 -5.15 -37.43
C MET A 19 31.45 -6.29 -38.11
N VAL A 20 30.64 -7.07 -37.35
CA VAL A 20 29.79 -8.12 -37.92
C VAL A 20 28.70 -7.51 -38.80
N TYR A 21 27.99 -6.50 -38.31
CA TYR A 21 27.00 -5.76 -39.11
C TYR A 21 27.64 -4.97 -40.27
N GLY A 22 28.83 -4.40 -40.06
CA GLY A 22 29.60 -3.75 -41.12
C GLY A 22 29.97 -4.70 -42.26
N LYS A 23 30.43 -5.92 -41.96
CA LYS A 23 30.69 -6.95 -42.98
C LYS A 23 29.40 -7.43 -43.66
N PHE A 24 28.28 -7.51 -42.94
CA PHE A 24 26.99 -7.85 -43.52
C PHE A 24 26.53 -6.79 -44.54
N LEU A 25 26.64 -5.50 -44.19
CA LEU A 25 26.37 -4.38 -45.09
C LEU A 25 27.31 -4.37 -46.31
N ILE A 26 28.62 -4.62 -46.13
CA ILE A 26 29.58 -4.71 -47.25
C ILE A 26 29.21 -5.84 -48.22
N ASN A 27 28.74 -7.01 -47.73
CA ASN A 27 28.25 -8.08 -48.60
C ASN A 27 26.93 -7.71 -49.32
N VAL A 28 26.00 -7.00 -48.66
CA VAL A 28 24.78 -6.50 -49.30
C VAL A 28 25.09 -5.48 -50.41
N PHE A 29 26.07 -4.60 -50.19
CA PHE A 29 26.52 -3.57 -51.14
C PHE A 29 27.69 -4.02 -52.04
N GLY A 30 28.00 -5.32 -52.09
CA GLY A 30 29.11 -5.87 -52.87
C GLY A 30 29.08 -5.44 -54.34
N ILE A 31 30.14 -4.75 -54.78
CA ILE A 31 30.26 -4.26 -56.17
C ILE A 31 30.55 -5.43 -57.10
N VAL A 32 29.49 -6.00 -57.68
CA VAL A 32 29.60 -6.90 -58.83
C VAL A 32 30.08 -6.08 -60.04
N LYS A 33 31.40 -6.05 -60.25
CA LYS A 33 32.01 -5.46 -61.45
C LYS A 33 31.38 -6.10 -62.70
N GLY A 34 30.69 -5.31 -63.52
CA GLY A 34 30.27 -5.71 -64.86
C GLY A 34 28.76 -5.73 -65.16
N LYS A 35 27.85 -5.41 -64.23
CA LYS A 35 26.41 -5.25 -64.55
C LYS A 35 25.79 -4.00 -63.93
N THR A 36 25.26 -3.13 -64.79
CA THR A 36 24.44 -1.96 -64.43
C THR A 36 23.12 -2.40 -63.80
N MET A 37 22.97 -2.27 -62.49
CA MET A 37 21.68 -2.49 -61.83
C MET A 37 20.66 -1.44 -62.27
N SER A 38 19.44 -1.88 -62.60
CA SER A 38 18.37 -0.96 -62.98
C SER A 38 17.92 -0.10 -61.80
N ARG A 39 17.44 1.13 -62.09
CA ARG A 39 16.96 2.10 -61.07
C ARG A 39 15.90 1.51 -60.12
N LEU A 40 15.18 0.47 -60.53
CA LEU A 40 14.17 -0.22 -59.72
C LEU A 40 14.80 -0.98 -58.53
N HIS A 41 15.91 -1.70 -58.76
CA HIS A 41 16.59 -2.47 -57.71
C HIS A 41 17.18 -1.59 -56.60
N VAL A 42 17.66 -0.40 -56.97
CA VAL A 42 18.16 0.61 -56.01
C VAL A 42 17.03 1.12 -55.12
N LYS A 43 15.85 1.41 -55.70
CA LYS A 43 14.66 1.81 -54.94
C LYS A 43 14.20 0.72 -53.95
N TYR A 44 14.10 -0.53 -54.40
CA TYR A 44 13.73 -1.65 -53.51
C TYR A 44 14.70 -1.84 -52.33
N ARG A 45 16.02 -1.71 -52.57
CA ARG A 45 17.02 -1.83 -51.50
C ARG A 45 16.99 -0.66 -50.51
N LEU A 46 16.77 0.57 -50.98
CA LEU A 46 16.55 1.73 -50.10
C LEU A 46 15.27 1.56 -49.27
N PHE A 47 14.19 1.04 -49.86
CA PHE A 47 12.94 0.79 -49.15
C PHE A 47 13.09 -0.30 -48.09
N LEU A 48 13.81 -1.40 -48.39
CA LEU A 48 14.16 -2.43 -47.41
C LEU A 48 15.02 -1.88 -46.26
N PHE A 49 16.03 -1.05 -46.57
CA PHE A 49 16.87 -0.45 -45.54
C PHE A 49 16.07 0.50 -44.63
N ALA A 50 15.21 1.35 -45.20
CA ALA A 50 14.32 2.21 -44.43
C ALA A 50 13.34 1.40 -43.55
N ALA A 51 12.77 0.30 -44.07
CA ALA A 51 11.90 -0.59 -43.32
C ALA A 51 12.63 -1.31 -42.17
N VAL A 52 13.88 -1.76 -42.39
CA VAL A 52 14.71 -2.37 -41.33
C VAL A 52 15.09 -1.34 -40.27
N VAL A 53 15.47 -0.12 -40.65
CA VAL A 53 15.75 0.96 -39.70
C VAL A 53 14.50 1.29 -38.88
N LEU A 54 13.33 1.45 -39.49
CA LEU A 54 12.05 1.68 -38.80
C LEU A 54 11.70 0.53 -37.84
N ALA A 55 11.85 -0.73 -38.27
CA ALA A 55 11.59 -1.89 -37.43
C ALA A 55 12.52 -1.93 -36.20
N VAL A 56 13.83 -1.71 -36.40
CA VAL A 56 14.80 -1.61 -35.31
C VAL A 56 14.46 -0.44 -34.37
N SER A 57 14.13 0.74 -34.90
CA SER A 57 13.69 1.88 -34.10
C SER A 57 12.46 1.55 -33.25
N SER A 58 11.44 0.88 -33.80
CA SER A 58 10.25 0.50 -33.03
C SER A 58 10.54 -0.50 -31.90
N VAL A 59 11.47 -1.43 -32.10
CA VAL A 59 11.91 -2.38 -31.06
C VAL A 59 12.68 -1.65 -29.94
N TYR A 60 13.57 -0.71 -30.29
CA TYR A 60 14.24 0.12 -29.28
C TYR A 60 13.27 1.04 -28.52
N SER A 61 12.24 1.58 -29.17
CA SER A 61 11.20 2.38 -28.50
C SER A 61 10.38 1.56 -27.51
N GLN A 62 10.04 0.30 -27.83
CA GLN A 62 9.33 -0.58 -26.90
C GLN A 62 10.21 -1.04 -25.72
N ALA A 63 11.52 -1.22 -25.93
CA ALA A 63 12.46 -1.54 -24.86
C ALA A 63 12.76 -0.34 -23.92
N ALA A 64 12.51 0.90 -24.37
CA ALA A 64 12.76 2.12 -23.60
C ALA A 64 11.63 2.51 -22.63
N GLN A 65 10.46 1.87 -22.72
CA GLN A 65 9.37 2.00 -21.75
C GLN A 65 9.32 0.76 -20.84
N ALA A 66 10.32 0.61 -19.98
CA ALA A 66 10.04 0.07 -18.66
C ALA A 66 9.24 1.14 -17.90
N ASP A 67 8.11 0.78 -17.31
CA ASP A 67 7.37 1.70 -16.44
C ASP A 67 8.28 2.15 -15.29
N ASP A 68 8.30 3.46 -15.00
CA ASP A 68 9.06 4.02 -13.89
C ASP A 68 8.61 3.33 -12.59
N PRO A 69 9.48 2.58 -11.89
CA PRO A 69 9.07 1.81 -10.71
C PRO A 69 8.73 2.69 -9.51
N LEU A 70 9.13 3.96 -9.55
CA LEU A 70 9.03 4.92 -8.45
C LEU A 70 8.54 6.28 -9.01
N PRO A 71 7.35 6.33 -9.64
CA PRO A 71 6.91 7.46 -10.46
C PRO A 71 6.67 8.74 -9.65
N SER A 72 6.32 8.64 -8.36
CA SER A 72 6.17 9.80 -7.46
C SER A 72 7.50 10.32 -6.91
N TRP A 73 8.61 9.62 -7.16
CA TRP A 73 9.95 10.08 -6.81
C TRP A 73 10.56 10.90 -7.95
N ASN A 74 11.19 12.03 -7.61
CA ASN A 74 12.04 12.80 -8.51
C ASN A 74 13.33 12.04 -8.83
N ASP A 75 13.97 12.36 -9.96
CA ASP A 75 15.15 11.64 -10.45
C ASP A 75 16.45 12.10 -9.76
N VAL A 76 16.38 12.21 -8.44
CA VAL A 76 17.43 12.63 -7.50
C VAL A 76 18.22 11.42 -6.96
N SER A 77 19.15 11.67 -6.03
CA SER A 77 20.03 10.65 -5.44
C SER A 77 19.27 9.53 -4.72
N SER A 78 18.25 9.85 -3.91
CA SER A 78 17.50 8.85 -3.13
C SER A 78 16.83 7.79 -4.01
N LYS A 79 16.07 8.19 -5.03
CA LYS A 79 15.47 7.30 -6.04
C LYS A 79 16.53 6.42 -6.70
N LYS A 80 17.66 7.00 -7.10
CA LYS A 80 18.76 6.28 -7.77
C LYS A 80 19.38 5.23 -6.85
N SER A 81 19.69 5.58 -5.60
CA SER A 81 20.27 4.65 -4.63
C SER A 81 19.32 3.51 -4.23
N ILE A 82 17.99 3.74 -4.22
CA ILE A 82 16.99 2.67 -4.07
C ILE A 82 17.06 1.68 -5.23
N VAL A 83 16.99 2.18 -6.48
CA VAL A 83 17.00 1.34 -7.69
C VAL A 83 18.31 0.58 -7.83
N GLU A 84 19.45 1.27 -7.71
CA GLU A 84 20.79 0.68 -7.77
C GLU A 84 20.98 -0.43 -6.72
N PHE A 85 20.50 -0.24 -5.49
CA PHE A 85 20.53 -1.28 -4.46
C PHE A 85 19.71 -2.50 -4.86
N VAL A 86 18.46 -2.30 -5.28
CA VAL A 86 17.53 -3.39 -5.64
C VAL A 86 18.06 -4.18 -6.84
N GLU A 87 18.48 -3.51 -7.91
CA GLU A 87 19.10 -4.16 -9.08
C GLU A 87 20.36 -4.94 -8.69
N THR A 88 21.22 -4.36 -7.85
CA THR A 88 22.49 -4.99 -7.42
C THR A 88 22.27 -6.25 -6.59
N VAL A 89 21.31 -6.28 -5.67
CA VAL A 89 21.03 -7.49 -4.86
C VAL A 89 20.11 -8.50 -5.55
N THR A 90 19.45 -8.13 -6.65
CA THR A 90 18.59 -9.03 -7.41
C THR A 90 19.24 -9.66 -8.65
N THR A 91 20.30 -9.04 -9.20
CA THR A 91 21.05 -9.52 -10.37
C THR A 91 21.71 -10.87 -10.12
N LYS A 92 21.15 -11.93 -10.74
CA LYS A 92 21.63 -13.31 -10.60
C LYS A 92 23.09 -13.45 -11.04
N GLY A 93 23.93 -14.02 -10.17
CA GLY A 93 25.36 -14.20 -10.42
C GLY A 93 26.22 -12.96 -10.13
N GLY A 94 25.62 -11.82 -9.76
CA GLY A 94 26.37 -10.66 -9.27
C GLY A 94 27.00 -10.90 -7.89
N PRO A 95 28.10 -10.19 -7.54
CA PRO A 95 28.84 -10.41 -6.28
C PRO A 95 28.06 -10.03 -5.01
N TYR A 96 26.92 -9.34 -5.16
CA TYR A 96 26.03 -8.93 -4.08
C TYR A 96 24.64 -9.60 -4.16
N PHE A 97 24.47 -10.61 -5.01
CA PHE A 97 23.19 -11.29 -5.18
C PHE A 97 22.69 -11.92 -3.87
N VAL A 98 21.47 -11.55 -3.46
CA VAL A 98 20.77 -12.14 -2.32
C VAL A 98 19.64 -13.04 -2.86
N PRO A 99 19.50 -14.30 -2.42
CA PRO A 99 18.38 -15.14 -2.82
C PRO A 99 17.04 -14.60 -2.28
N PRO A 100 15.90 -14.74 -2.99
CA PRO A 100 14.62 -14.14 -2.57
C PRO A 100 14.18 -14.48 -1.13
N ALA A 101 14.53 -15.67 -0.61
CA ALA A 101 14.22 -16.06 0.76
C ALA A 101 14.87 -15.16 1.84
N GLU A 102 15.92 -14.41 1.49
CA GLU A 102 16.73 -13.55 2.36
C GLU A 102 16.56 -12.05 2.08
N ARG A 103 15.74 -11.68 1.09
CA ARG A 103 15.44 -10.28 0.75
C ARG A 103 14.43 -9.70 1.74
N ILE A 104 14.85 -9.49 2.98
CA ILE A 104 14.04 -8.91 4.05
C ILE A 104 14.24 -7.39 4.05
N ALA A 105 13.14 -6.64 3.95
CA ALA A 105 13.07 -5.20 4.16
C ALA A 105 12.15 -4.89 5.35
N VAL A 106 12.56 -3.96 6.23
CA VAL A 106 11.79 -3.53 7.41
C VAL A 106 11.52 -2.02 7.37
N PHE A 107 10.33 -1.61 7.80
CA PHE A 107 9.83 -0.24 7.78
C PHE A 107 9.21 0.11 9.14
N ASP A 108 9.43 1.33 9.68
CA ASP A 108 8.44 1.89 10.61
C ASP A 108 7.14 2.22 9.86
N ASN A 109 6.05 2.41 10.60
CA ASN A 109 4.74 2.84 10.08
C ASN A 109 4.54 4.35 10.28
N ASP A 110 4.56 4.79 11.53
CA ASP A 110 4.42 6.19 11.91
C ASP A 110 5.62 6.99 11.39
N GLY A 111 5.35 8.14 10.76
CA GLY A 111 6.36 8.98 10.10
C GLY A 111 7.03 8.40 8.84
N THR A 112 7.01 7.08 8.65
CA THR A 112 7.76 6.38 7.59
C THR A 112 6.86 5.87 6.46
N LEU A 113 5.66 5.38 6.76
CA LEU A 113 4.67 4.95 5.77
C LEU A 113 3.40 5.83 5.78
N TRP A 114 3.13 6.54 6.87
CA TRP A 114 2.08 7.55 6.97
C TRP A 114 2.49 8.75 7.83
N SER A 115 1.71 9.83 7.84
CA SER A 115 1.91 10.96 8.76
C SER A 115 1.71 10.56 10.23
N GLU A 116 2.47 11.20 11.12
CA GLU A 116 2.36 11.05 12.58
C GLU A 116 2.06 12.37 13.31
N GLN A 117 1.92 13.48 12.58
CA GLN A 117 1.68 14.82 13.15
C GLN A 117 0.18 15.15 13.17
N PRO A 118 -0.32 15.90 14.18
CA PRO A 118 0.40 16.49 15.31
C PRO A 118 0.68 15.52 16.47
N MET A 119 0.23 14.27 16.35
CA MET A 119 0.52 13.15 17.26
C MET A 119 0.10 11.82 16.61
N TYR A 120 0.75 10.73 17.02
CA TYR A 120 0.55 9.37 16.52
C TYR A 120 -0.93 9.01 16.28
N PHE A 121 -1.24 8.41 15.14
CA PHE A 121 -2.65 8.11 14.78
C PHE A 121 -3.30 7.09 15.72
N GLN A 122 -2.52 6.19 16.34
CA GLN A 122 -3.03 5.35 17.41
C GLN A 122 -3.42 6.15 18.67
N LEU A 123 -2.76 7.28 18.96
CA LEU A 123 -3.14 8.11 20.11
C LEU A 123 -4.48 8.82 19.89
N PHE A 124 -4.81 9.21 18.65
CA PHE A 124 -6.14 9.70 18.31
C PHE A 124 -7.20 8.61 18.58
N PHE A 125 -6.96 7.38 18.12
CA PHE A 125 -7.79 6.22 18.42
C PHE A 125 -7.95 5.97 19.93
N VAL A 126 -6.85 5.99 20.68
CA VAL A 126 -6.86 5.82 22.14
C VAL A 126 -7.68 6.92 22.82
N MET A 127 -7.49 8.20 22.49
CA MET A 127 -8.28 9.30 23.07
C MET A 127 -9.78 9.18 22.74
N ASP A 128 -10.15 8.75 21.54
CA ASP A 128 -11.56 8.54 21.19
C ASP A 128 -12.16 7.31 21.89
N ARG A 129 -11.36 6.25 22.12
CA ARG A 129 -11.74 5.11 22.97
C ARG A 129 -11.93 5.53 24.43
N VAL A 130 -11.07 6.40 24.98
CA VAL A 130 -11.25 6.97 26.33
C VAL A 130 -12.58 7.70 26.43
N LYS A 131 -12.92 8.56 25.46
CA LYS A 131 -14.21 9.28 25.42
C LYS A 131 -15.40 8.32 25.30
N ALA A 132 -15.32 7.30 24.45
CA ALA A 132 -16.40 6.33 24.24
C ALA A 132 -16.71 5.51 25.51
N MET A 133 -15.70 5.17 26.31
CA MET A 133 -15.85 4.39 27.56
C MET A 133 -16.09 5.27 28.81
N ALA A 134 -16.07 6.61 28.68
CA ALA A 134 -16.12 7.55 29.80
C ALA A 134 -17.42 7.54 30.63
N ALA A 135 -18.48 6.91 30.12
CA ALA A 135 -19.73 6.71 30.84
C ALA A 135 -19.63 5.56 31.86
N GLU A 136 -18.83 4.53 31.55
CA GLU A 136 -18.57 3.36 32.39
C GLU A 136 -17.44 3.62 33.40
N HIS A 137 -16.57 4.59 33.11
CA HIS A 137 -15.41 4.98 33.92
C HIS A 137 -15.51 6.41 34.47
N PRO A 138 -16.34 6.67 35.50
CA PRO A 138 -16.49 8.01 36.09
C PRO A 138 -15.21 8.55 36.75
N GLU A 139 -14.30 7.66 37.19
CA GLU A 139 -13.03 8.01 37.83
C GLU A 139 -12.03 8.68 36.88
N TRP A 140 -12.13 8.41 35.58
CA TRP A 140 -11.29 9.02 34.54
C TRP A 140 -11.43 10.54 34.45
N LYS A 141 -12.53 11.11 34.95
CA LYS A 141 -12.76 12.56 35.02
C LYS A 141 -11.82 13.28 36.00
N GLN A 142 -11.15 12.55 36.89
CA GLN A 142 -10.17 13.09 37.84
C GLN A 142 -8.79 12.41 37.78
N LYS A 143 -8.72 11.16 37.32
CA LYS A 143 -7.46 10.42 37.16
C LYS A 143 -6.71 10.84 35.89
N GLN A 144 -5.48 11.34 36.02
CA GLN A 144 -4.55 11.44 34.88
C GLN A 144 -3.95 10.07 34.54
N PRO A 145 -3.60 9.78 33.27
CA PRO A 145 -3.69 10.64 32.08
C PRO A 145 -5.09 10.72 31.43
N PHE A 146 -6.06 9.94 31.91
CA PHE A 146 -7.41 9.85 31.32
C PHE A 146 -8.15 11.19 31.29
N LYS A 147 -8.01 12.00 32.33
CA LYS A 147 -8.59 13.34 32.40
C LYS A 147 -8.12 14.21 31.24
N ALA A 148 -6.81 14.31 31.00
CA ALA A 148 -6.26 15.06 29.86
C ALA A 148 -6.75 14.50 28.51
N ALA A 149 -6.87 13.18 28.37
CA ALA A 149 -7.42 12.54 27.17
C ALA A 149 -8.91 12.86 26.91
N LEU A 150 -9.71 13.03 27.98
CA LEU A 150 -11.11 13.48 27.91
C LEU A 150 -11.23 14.98 27.62
N GLU A 151 -10.40 15.80 28.26
CA GLU A 151 -10.38 17.27 28.11
C GLU A 151 -9.74 17.71 26.77
N GLY A 152 -9.07 16.80 26.06
CA GLY A 152 -8.39 17.08 24.78
C GLY A 152 -7.01 17.71 24.92
N ASP A 153 -6.44 17.73 26.13
CA ASP A 153 -5.11 18.29 26.39
C ASP A 153 -4.01 17.31 25.96
N ILE A 154 -3.72 17.33 24.65
CA ILE A 154 -2.63 16.57 24.03
C ILE A 154 -1.29 16.87 24.70
N LYS A 155 -1.05 18.10 25.21
CA LYS A 155 0.22 18.44 25.87
C LYS A 155 0.34 17.74 27.23
N ALA A 156 -0.71 17.71 28.03
CA ALA A 156 -0.72 16.97 29.29
C ALA A 156 -0.64 15.45 29.08
N VAL A 157 -1.26 14.90 28.02
CA VAL A 157 -1.09 13.48 27.65
C VAL A 157 0.36 13.19 27.24
N MET A 158 0.94 13.97 26.32
CA MET A 158 2.31 13.77 25.83
C MET A 158 3.38 14.02 26.91
N ALA A 159 3.14 14.92 27.86
CA ALA A 159 4.04 15.15 29.00
C ALA A 159 4.15 13.94 29.93
N GLY A 160 3.20 13.00 29.89
CA GLY A 160 3.30 11.71 30.58
C GLY A 160 4.14 10.64 29.84
N GLY A 161 4.60 10.95 28.61
CA GLY A 161 5.47 10.11 27.81
C GLY A 161 4.92 8.70 27.51
N GLU A 162 5.83 7.79 27.13
CA GLU A 162 5.53 6.39 26.79
C GLU A 162 4.67 5.69 27.86
N HIS A 163 4.85 6.01 29.14
CA HIS A 163 4.08 5.41 30.23
C HIS A 163 2.60 5.82 30.23
N ALA A 164 2.29 7.11 30.00
CA ALA A 164 0.91 7.56 29.89
C ALA A 164 0.22 7.01 28.64
N LEU A 165 0.94 6.97 27.51
CA LEU A 165 0.44 6.35 26.27
C LEU A 165 0.11 4.86 26.48
N LEU A 166 1.00 4.14 27.19
CA LEU A 166 0.79 2.74 27.56
C LEU A 166 -0.43 2.57 28.49
N GLU A 167 -0.59 3.40 29.53
CA GLU A 167 -1.71 3.29 30.47
C GLU A 167 -3.05 3.54 29.78
N LEU A 168 -3.17 4.61 28.98
CA LEU A 168 -4.38 4.92 28.21
C LEU A 168 -4.73 3.79 27.22
N ALA A 169 -3.73 3.23 26.55
CA ALA A 169 -3.92 2.08 25.68
C ALA A 169 -4.41 0.89 26.50
N MET A 170 -3.62 0.36 27.44
CA MET A 170 -3.96 -0.83 28.25
C MET A 170 -5.38 -0.78 28.83
N ALA A 171 -5.77 0.34 29.44
CA ALA A 171 -7.07 0.50 30.07
C ALA A 171 -8.25 0.57 29.09
N THR A 172 -8.06 1.10 27.88
CA THR A 172 -9.12 1.12 26.84
C THR A 172 -9.10 -0.08 25.89
N HIS A 173 -8.08 -0.95 26.05
CA HIS A 173 -7.76 -2.03 25.11
C HIS A 173 -7.92 -3.43 25.71
N ALA A 174 -7.78 -3.63 27.02
CA ALA A 174 -7.85 -4.96 27.63
C ALA A 174 -9.28 -5.54 27.73
N GLY A 175 -9.38 -6.85 28.02
CA GLY A 175 -10.62 -7.57 28.36
C GLY A 175 -11.43 -8.11 27.18
N ASN A 176 -11.32 -7.47 26.01
CA ASN A 176 -11.92 -7.93 24.74
C ASN A 176 -11.06 -9.00 24.03
N THR A 177 -11.62 -9.70 23.05
CA THR A 177 -10.89 -10.65 22.20
C THR A 177 -10.19 -9.95 21.04
N THR A 178 -9.19 -10.60 20.44
CA THR A 178 -8.47 -10.10 19.26
C THR A 178 -9.37 -9.78 18.05
N GLU A 179 -10.54 -10.40 17.95
CA GLU A 179 -11.52 -10.23 16.87
C GLU A 179 -12.43 -9.03 17.13
N GLU A 180 -12.97 -8.92 18.36
CA GLU A 180 -13.68 -7.74 18.85
C GLU A 180 -12.79 -6.50 18.70
N PHE A 181 -11.52 -6.66 19.07
CA PHE A 181 -10.48 -5.65 19.00
C PHE A 181 -10.16 -5.21 17.57
N SER A 182 -10.10 -6.15 16.63
CA SER A 182 -9.90 -5.88 15.20
C SER A 182 -11.08 -5.10 14.61
N ARG A 183 -12.31 -5.41 15.04
CA ARG A 183 -13.53 -4.70 14.63
C ARG A 183 -13.52 -3.24 15.09
N ILE A 184 -13.28 -3.00 16.39
CA ILE A 184 -13.22 -1.65 16.99
C ILE A 184 -12.24 -0.72 16.26
N VAL A 185 -11.09 -1.24 15.80
CA VAL A 185 -10.11 -0.48 15.02
C VAL A 185 -10.62 -0.16 13.60
N LYS A 186 -11.26 -1.12 12.92
CA LYS A 186 -11.84 -0.93 11.58
C LYS A 186 -12.99 0.10 11.60
N ASP A 187 -13.87 0.02 12.59
CA ASP A 187 -15.03 0.90 12.75
C ASP A 187 -14.60 2.36 12.97
N TRP A 188 -13.54 2.56 13.79
CA TRP A 188 -12.92 3.88 13.96
C TRP A 188 -12.25 4.36 12.67
N LEU A 189 -11.41 3.55 12.00
CA LEU A 189 -10.74 3.96 10.76
C LEU A 189 -11.70 4.31 9.61
N ALA A 190 -12.87 3.66 9.54
CA ALA A 190 -13.89 3.97 8.54
C ALA A 190 -14.46 5.40 8.71
N THR A 191 -14.63 5.85 9.95
CA THR A 191 -15.37 7.09 10.29
C THR A 191 -14.49 8.25 10.72
N ALA A 192 -13.39 7.98 11.44
CA ALA A 192 -12.49 8.98 11.98
C ALA A 192 -11.67 9.69 10.89
N ARG A 193 -11.40 10.97 11.10
CA ARG A 193 -10.67 11.84 10.18
C ARG A 193 -9.61 12.62 10.94
N HIS A 194 -8.48 12.88 10.30
CA HIS A 194 -7.40 13.64 10.90
C HIS A 194 -7.77 15.15 11.01
N PRO A 195 -7.69 15.79 12.19
CA PRO A 195 -8.35 17.07 12.46
C PRO A 195 -7.84 18.28 11.65
N LYS A 196 -6.56 18.31 11.21
CA LYS A 196 -6.02 19.41 10.39
C LYS A 196 -6.38 19.29 8.90
N THR A 197 -6.53 18.06 8.39
CA THR A 197 -6.62 17.76 6.94
C THR A 197 -7.97 17.23 6.49
N GLY A 198 -8.82 16.77 7.40
CA GLY A 198 -10.13 16.18 7.08
C GLY A 198 -10.09 14.81 6.39
N ARG A 199 -8.90 14.30 6.07
CA ARG A 199 -8.72 13.00 5.40
C ARG A 199 -8.92 11.81 6.37
N PRO A 200 -9.36 10.64 5.86
CA PRO A 200 -9.19 9.37 6.57
C PRO A 200 -7.70 9.10 6.87
N TYR A 201 -7.40 8.53 8.04
CA TYR A 201 -6.02 8.21 8.41
C TYR A 201 -5.33 7.25 7.42
N THR A 202 -6.08 6.29 6.85
CA THR A 202 -5.60 5.38 5.78
C THR A 202 -5.36 6.06 4.42
N GLU A 203 -5.74 7.33 4.26
CA GLU A 203 -5.47 8.16 3.06
C GLU A 203 -4.37 9.21 3.34
N MET A 204 -3.73 9.15 4.51
CA MET A 204 -2.54 9.95 4.86
C MET A 204 -1.25 9.11 4.84
N VAL A 205 -1.28 8.01 4.08
CA VAL A 205 -0.12 7.18 3.73
C VAL A 205 0.72 7.84 2.64
N TYR A 206 2.02 7.58 2.58
CA TYR A 206 2.90 8.19 1.56
C TYR A 206 2.90 7.39 0.26
N GLN A 207 2.37 7.99 -0.81
CA GLN A 207 2.32 7.39 -2.14
C GLN A 207 3.70 6.96 -2.68
N PRO A 208 4.79 7.74 -2.52
CA PRO A 208 6.15 7.29 -2.86
C PRO A 208 6.58 6.02 -2.12
N MET A 209 6.10 5.83 -0.88
CA MET A 209 6.41 4.62 -0.09
C MET A 209 5.53 3.43 -0.47
N LEU A 210 4.29 3.65 -0.94
CA LEU A 210 3.46 2.60 -1.54
C LEU A 210 4.13 2.03 -2.80
N GLU A 211 4.69 2.90 -3.64
CA GLU A 211 5.46 2.53 -4.84
C GLU A 211 6.71 1.74 -4.48
N LEU A 212 7.47 2.20 -3.48
CA LEU A 212 8.66 1.51 -2.97
C LEU A 212 8.32 0.10 -2.45
N LEU A 213 7.25 -0.05 -1.67
CA LEU A 213 6.76 -1.34 -1.19
C LEU A 213 6.36 -2.27 -2.34
N ALA A 214 5.69 -1.76 -3.38
CA ALA A 214 5.34 -2.51 -4.57
C ALA A 214 6.58 -2.95 -5.36
N TYR A 215 7.53 -2.04 -5.62
CA TYR A 215 8.78 -2.30 -6.34
C TYR A 215 9.65 -3.34 -5.63
N LEU A 216 9.77 -3.27 -4.30
CA LEU A 216 10.49 -4.27 -3.50
C LEU A 216 9.83 -5.65 -3.61
N ARG A 217 8.50 -5.76 -3.46
CA ARG A 217 7.78 -7.03 -3.62
C ARG A 217 7.88 -7.61 -5.03
N ALA A 218 7.80 -6.77 -6.07
CA ALA A 218 8.02 -7.19 -7.46
C ALA A 218 9.44 -7.75 -7.67
N ASN A 219 10.43 -7.24 -6.94
CA ASN A 219 11.80 -7.74 -6.89
C ASN A 219 12.02 -8.88 -5.88
N GLY A 220 10.94 -9.49 -5.38
CA GLY A 220 10.99 -10.67 -4.51
C GLY A 220 11.49 -10.40 -3.10
N PHE A 221 11.36 -9.17 -2.59
CA PHE A 221 11.52 -8.87 -1.17
C PHE A 221 10.26 -9.23 -0.38
N LYS A 222 10.46 -9.52 0.91
CA LYS A 222 9.41 -9.51 1.93
C LYS A 222 9.46 -8.18 2.68
N THR A 223 8.34 -7.49 2.76
CA THR A 223 8.22 -6.13 3.31
C THR A 223 7.51 -6.19 4.66
N TYR A 224 8.26 -6.01 5.74
CA TYR A 224 7.76 -6.06 7.12
C TYR A 224 7.57 -4.66 7.71
N ILE A 225 6.60 -4.51 8.61
CA ILE A 225 6.50 -3.35 9.53
C ILE A 225 7.12 -3.71 10.87
N THR A 226 7.79 -2.74 11.49
CA THR A 226 8.50 -2.80 12.79
C THR A 226 8.39 -1.43 13.47
N SER A 227 7.43 -1.29 14.38
CA SER A 227 6.93 0.02 14.82
C SER A 227 6.61 0.06 16.31
N GLY A 228 6.88 1.20 16.95
CA GLY A 228 6.47 1.45 18.33
C GLY A 228 4.95 1.39 18.52
N GLY A 229 4.17 1.56 17.45
CA GLY A 229 2.73 1.39 17.42
C GLY A 229 2.26 -0.05 17.73
N GLY A 230 0.99 -0.17 18.13
CA GLY A 230 0.37 -1.44 18.50
C GLY A 230 0.24 -2.39 17.32
N ILE A 231 0.84 -3.58 17.42
CA ILE A 231 0.84 -4.60 16.38
C ILE A 231 -0.58 -4.95 15.89
N GLU A 232 -1.53 -5.07 16.83
CA GLU A 232 -2.92 -5.39 16.55
C GLU A 232 -3.77 -4.17 16.14
N PHE A 233 -3.24 -2.94 16.26
CA PHE A 233 -3.87 -1.73 15.72
C PHE A 233 -3.51 -1.55 14.24
N MET A 234 -2.34 -2.03 13.82
CA MET A 234 -1.90 -2.02 12.42
C MET A 234 -2.49 -3.18 11.59
N ARG A 235 -2.40 -4.42 12.09
CA ARG A 235 -2.90 -5.64 11.41
C ARG A 235 -4.31 -5.57 10.79
N PRO A 236 -5.31 -4.87 11.35
CA PRO A 236 -6.66 -4.80 10.79
C PRO A 236 -6.76 -4.13 9.41
N TRP A 237 -5.74 -3.39 8.95
CA TRP A 237 -5.81 -2.56 7.73
C TRP A 237 -4.53 -2.53 6.87
N THR A 238 -3.33 -2.81 7.42
CA THR A 238 -2.06 -2.70 6.66
C THR A 238 -2.02 -3.54 5.38
N GLU A 239 -2.68 -4.69 5.35
CA GLU A 239 -2.71 -5.54 4.15
C GLU A 239 -3.42 -4.84 2.99
N LYS A 240 -4.58 -4.24 3.25
CA LYS A 240 -5.38 -3.52 2.25
C LYS A 240 -4.70 -2.25 1.74
N VAL A 241 -3.92 -1.58 2.60
CA VAL A 241 -3.38 -0.24 2.32
C VAL A 241 -1.92 -0.29 1.84
N TYR A 242 -1.09 -1.13 2.44
CA TYR A 242 0.34 -1.24 2.13
C TYR A 242 0.70 -2.51 1.34
N GLY A 243 -0.19 -3.52 1.26
CA GLY A 243 0.15 -4.86 0.80
C GLY A 243 1.04 -5.64 1.78
N ILE A 244 0.95 -5.33 3.08
CA ILE A 244 1.72 -5.98 4.16
C ILE A 244 0.75 -6.81 5.03
N PRO A 245 0.74 -8.15 4.88
CA PRO A 245 -0.21 -9.02 5.56
C PRO A 245 0.12 -9.17 7.07
N PRO A 246 -0.83 -9.64 7.89
CA PRO A 246 -0.73 -9.55 9.36
C PRO A 246 0.50 -10.24 9.98
N GLU A 247 1.01 -11.31 9.39
CA GLU A 247 2.22 -12.02 9.83
C GLU A 247 3.53 -11.32 9.46
N GLN A 248 3.46 -10.27 8.62
CA GLN A 248 4.56 -9.37 8.29
C GLN A 248 4.47 -8.03 9.05
N VAL A 249 3.48 -7.88 9.95
CA VAL A 249 3.40 -6.76 10.90
C VAL A 249 4.00 -7.17 12.24
N ILE A 250 5.04 -6.45 12.66
CA ILE A 250 5.66 -6.46 13.98
C ILE A 250 5.39 -5.10 14.63
N GLY A 251 5.22 -5.08 15.95
CA GLY A 251 4.97 -3.87 16.71
C GLY A 251 4.79 -4.14 18.20
N SER A 252 4.57 -3.08 18.98
CA SER A 252 4.32 -3.17 20.42
C SER A 252 3.08 -4.03 20.71
N SER A 253 3.14 -4.83 21.77
CA SER A 253 2.13 -5.85 22.09
C SER A 253 1.84 -5.94 23.58
N ILE A 254 0.57 -6.19 23.91
CA ILE A 254 0.11 -6.68 25.22
C ILE A 254 0.00 -8.21 25.16
N LYS A 255 0.01 -8.88 26.32
CA LYS A 255 -0.13 -10.34 26.37
C LYS A 255 -1.54 -10.76 25.94
N THR A 256 -1.65 -11.91 25.32
CA THR A 256 -2.93 -12.57 25.02
C THR A 256 -3.06 -13.87 25.80
N LYS A 257 -4.29 -14.22 26.19
CA LYS A 257 -4.62 -15.48 26.87
C LYS A 257 -5.64 -16.27 26.06
N PHE A 258 -5.39 -17.57 25.89
CA PHE A 258 -6.39 -18.49 25.35
C PHE A 258 -7.50 -18.74 26.38
N GLU A 259 -8.75 -18.56 25.98
CA GLU A 259 -9.94 -18.86 26.77
C GLU A 259 -11.01 -19.54 25.92
N LEU A 260 -11.96 -20.23 26.58
CA LEU A 260 -13.20 -20.67 25.98
C LEU A 260 -14.33 -19.74 26.47
N ARG A 261 -14.89 -18.92 25.58
CA ARG A 261 -16.09 -18.11 25.86
C ARG A 261 -17.29 -18.79 25.21
N ASP A 262 -18.25 -19.24 26.00
CA ASP A 262 -19.44 -20.00 25.55
C ASP A 262 -19.09 -21.18 24.62
N GLY A 263 -18.01 -21.89 24.94
CA GLY A 263 -17.46 -23.01 24.16
C GLY A 263 -16.61 -22.61 22.95
N THR A 264 -16.56 -21.33 22.59
CA THR A 264 -15.77 -20.81 21.46
C THR A 264 -14.33 -20.48 21.91
N PRO A 265 -13.30 -21.00 21.22
CA PRO A 265 -11.91 -20.64 21.50
C PRO A 265 -11.59 -19.22 21.04
N VAL A 266 -11.03 -18.40 21.94
CA VAL A 266 -10.67 -17.00 21.70
C VAL A 266 -9.32 -16.64 22.31
N LEU A 267 -8.69 -15.57 21.80
CA LEU A 267 -7.54 -14.92 22.44
C LEU A 267 -7.99 -13.59 23.06
N VAL A 268 -7.79 -13.42 24.36
CA VAL A 268 -8.19 -12.23 25.13
C VAL A 268 -7.00 -11.31 25.36
N ARG A 269 -7.13 -10.02 25.00
CA ARG A 269 -6.14 -8.95 25.26
C ARG A 269 -6.05 -8.72 26.79
N LEU A 270 -4.91 -9.04 27.41
CA LEU A 270 -4.67 -8.82 28.84
C LEU A 270 -4.17 -7.40 29.14
N PRO A 271 -4.43 -6.84 30.33
CA PRO A 271 -3.83 -5.59 30.79
C PRO A 271 -2.38 -5.80 31.28
N GLU A 272 -1.52 -6.38 30.43
CA GLU A 272 -0.09 -6.56 30.72
C GLU A 272 0.73 -6.39 29.43
N LEU A 273 1.82 -5.61 29.49
CA LEU A 273 2.77 -5.46 28.38
C LEU A 273 3.44 -6.81 28.06
N ASN A 274 3.58 -7.13 26.78
CA ASN A 274 4.34 -8.27 26.27
C ASN A 274 5.67 -7.83 25.64
N PHE A 275 5.64 -6.82 24.76
CA PHE A 275 6.84 -6.28 24.11
C PHE A 275 6.64 -4.82 23.67
N LEU A 276 7.71 -4.03 23.68
CA LEU A 276 7.77 -2.64 23.20
C LEU A 276 8.71 -2.58 22.00
N ASP A 277 8.17 -2.35 20.80
CA ASP A 277 8.90 -2.45 19.53
C ASP A 277 9.48 -1.10 19.06
N ASP A 278 10.29 -0.47 19.93
CA ASP A 278 10.91 0.82 19.66
C ASP A 278 12.37 0.89 20.13
N LYS A 279 13.18 1.76 19.51
CA LYS A 279 14.61 1.97 19.80
C LYS A 279 15.37 0.63 19.72
N ALA A 280 15.99 0.21 20.82
CA ALA A 280 16.66 -1.09 20.92
C ALA A 280 15.72 -2.31 20.88
N GLY A 281 14.41 -2.12 21.06
CA GLY A 281 13.38 -3.15 20.88
C GLY A 281 13.30 -3.66 19.44
N LYS A 282 13.35 -2.76 18.45
CA LYS A 282 13.21 -3.10 17.02
C LYS A 282 14.14 -4.23 16.52
N PRO A 283 15.47 -4.18 16.70
CA PRO A 283 16.34 -5.29 16.29
C PRO A 283 16.10 -6.59 17.08
N VAL A 284 15.57 -6.51 18.31
CA VAL A 284 15.19 -7.69 19.11
C VAL A 284 13.90 -8.30 18.57
N ALA A 285 12.88 -7.49 18.27
CA ALA A 285 11.62 -7.96 17.68
C ALA A 285 11.84 -8.58 16.29
N ILE A 286 12.65 -7.94 15.44
CA ILE A 286 13.02 -8.52 14.12
C ILE A 286 13.70 -9.88 14.30
N ASN A 287 14.61 -10.02 15.26
CA ASN A 287 15.25 -11.30 15.57
C ASN A 287 14.25 -12.35 16.07
N GLN A 288 13.27 -11.98 16.89
CA GLN A 288 12.24 -12.89 17.41
C GLN A 288 11.22 -13.31 16.34
N HIS A 289 10.73 -12.37 15.52
CA HIS A 289 9.64 -12.61 14.57
C HIS A 289 10.10 -13.08 13.19
N ILE A 290 11.24 -12.59 12.67
CA ILE A 290 11.75 -12.95 11.33
C ILE A 290 12.87 -14.01 11.42
N GLY A 291 13.62 -14.04 12.52
CA GLY A 291 14.79 -14.92 12.67
C GLY A 291 15.93 -14.62 11.69
N ARG A 292 15.88 -13.49 10.99
CA ARG A 292 16.84 -13.06 9.97
C ARG A 292 17.09 -11.55 10.07
N ARG A 293 18.33 -11.14 9.86
CA ARG A 293 18.69 -9.71 9.77
C ARG A 293 18.25 -9.16 8.40
N PRO A 294 17.62 -7.96 8.34
CA PRO A 294 17.27 -7.30 7.10
C PRO A 294 18.47 -7.02 6.19
N ILE A 295 18.17 -6.84 4.90
CA ILE A 295 19.11 -6.25 3.93
C ILE A 295 18.81 -4.77 3.63
N ALA A 296 17.57 -4.34 3.90
CA ALA A 296 17.13 -2.95 3.81
C ALA A 296 16.33 -2.56 5.05
N ALA A 297 16.51 -1.33 5.55
CA ALA A 297 15.73 -0.77 6.65
C ALA A 297 15.36 0.70 6.37
N PHE A 298 14.12 1.05 6.70
CA PHE A 298 13.50 2.33 6.43
C PHE A 298 12.86 2.87 7.72
N GLY A 299 13.10 4.13 8.02
CA GLY A 299 12.57 4.81 9.22
C GLY A 299 12.50 6.32 9.01
N ASN A 300 12.18 7.07 10.06
CA ASN A 300 12.15 8.53 10.05
C ASN A 300 12.66 9.15 11.36
N SER A 301 12.94 8.36 12.40
CA SER A 301 13.20 8.87 13.76
C SER A 301 14.47 8.30 14.45
N ASP A 302 14.83 8.88 15.60
CA ASP A 302 15.81 8.31 16.53
C ASP A 302 15.37 6.96 17.13
N GLY A 303 14.09 6.60 17.06
CA GLY A 303 13.56 5.27 17.40
C GLY A 303 13.98 4.18 16.42
N ASP A 304 14.31 4.55 15.19
CA ASP A 304 14.78 3.62 14.15
C ASP A 304 16.30 3.38 14.18
N LEU A 305 17.04 4.17 14.97
CA LEU A 305 18.50 4.23 14.92
C LEU A 305 19.14 2.85 15.13
N GLN A 306 18.67 2.07 16.11
CA GLN A 306 19.21 0.73 16.37
C GLN A 306 18.80 -0.29 15.30
N MET A 307 17.63 -0.13 14.67
CA MET A 307 17.18 -0.97 13.55
C MET A 307 18.06 -0.77 12.31
N LEU A 308 18.34 0.48 11.94
CA LEU A 308 19.23 0.81 10.82
C LEU A 308 20.68 0.45 11.14
N GLN A 309 21.17 0.73 12.36
CA GLN A 309 22.52 0.32 12.79
C GLN A 309 22.73 -1.20 12.71
N TRP A 310 21.77 -1.99 13.20
CA TRP A 310 21.86 -3.46 13.17
C TRP A 310 21.79 -3.99 11.74
N THR A 311 20.89 -3.45 10.91
CA THR A 311 20.78 -3.79 9.48
C THR A 311 22.07 -3.48 8.72
N ALA A 312 22.60 -2.25 8.85
CA ALA A 312 23.84 -1.81 8.20
C ALA A 312 25.08 -2.62 8.63
N ALA A 313 25.07 -3.22 9.82
CA ALA A 313 26.15 -4.09 10.31
C ALA A 313 26.08 -5.54 9.78
N GLY A 314 25.25 -5.82 8.77
CA GLY A 314 25.17 -7.13 8.10
C GLY A 314 26.26 -7.37 7.05
N GLN A 315 26.47 -8.63 6.64
CA GLN A 315 27.43 -9.00 5.59
C GLN A 315 26.84 -8.83 4.18
N GLY A 316 27.63 -8.26 3.26
CA GLY A 316 27.20 -7.92 1.89
C GLY A 316 26.59 -6.52 1.80
N LEU A 317 26.01 -6.17 0.66
CA LEU A 317 25.42 -4.85 0.45
C LEU A 317 24.21 -4.62 1.38
N ARG A 318 24.05 -3.41 1.90
CA ARG A 318 22.96 -3.02 2.81
C ARG A 318 22.39 -1.65 2.45
N PHE A 319 21.09 -1.51 2.63
CA PHE A 319 20.39 -0.24 2.43
C PHE A 319 19.81 0.27 3.76
N CYS A 320 19.94 1.57 3.99
CA CYS A 320 19.36 2.27 5.12
C CYS A 320 18.86 3.62 4.62
N LEU A 321 17.62 3.96 4.95
CA LEU A 321 16.96 5.19 4.51
C LEU A 321 16.21 5.84 5.67
N TYR A 322 16.38 7.15 5.78
CA TYR A 322 15.55 8.02 6.61
C TYR A 322 14.64 8.88 5.74
N VAL A 323 13.34 8.94 6.08
CA VAL A 323 12.44 10.00 5.63
C VAL A 323 12.70 11.25 6.49
N HIS A 324 13.00 12.39 5.87
CA HIS A 324 13.18 13.66 6.56
C HIS A 324 12.02 14.59 6.20
N HIS A 325 11.23 14.95 7.20
CA HIS A 325 10.05 15.80 7.04
C HIS A 325 10.49 17.26 6.87
N THR A 326 10.61 17.68 5.62
CA THR A 326 11.07 19.02 5.21
C THR A 326 9.94 19.88 4.62
N ASP A 327 8.72 19.35 4.50
CA ASP A 327 7.64 19.95 3.70
C ASP A 327 6.47 20.49 4.53
N ALA A 328 6.67 21.70 5.06
CA ALA A 328 5.63 22.43 5.79
C ALA A 328 4.40 22.85 4.95
N GLU A 329 4.42 22.68 3.62
CA GLU A 329 3.34 23.09 2.71
C GLU A 329 2.41 21.92 2.35
N ARG A 330 2.98 20.73 2.08
CA ARG A 330 2.24 19.52 1.69
C ARG A 330 2.08 18.50 2.82
N GLU A 331 2.89 18.59 3.88
CA GLU A 331 2.91 17.68 5.04
C GLU A 331 3.15 18.52 6.32
N TRP A 332 4.25 18.25 7.04
CA TRP A 332 4.83 19.09 8.08
C TRP A 332 6.36 19.18 7.85
N ALA A 333 7.02 20.12 8.55
CA ALA A 333 8.48 20.14 8.64
C ALA A 333 8.92 19.98 10.10
N TYR A 334 9.66 18.91 10.42
CA TYR A 334 10.08 18.59 11.78
C TYR A 334 11.26 17.60 11.80
N ASP A 335 12.16 17.76 12.79
CA ASP A 335 13.30 16.88 13.04
C ASP A 335 13.78 16.94 14.51
N ARG A 336 14.85 17.68 14.81
CA ARG A 336 15.59 17.69 16.08
C ARG A 336 14.84 18.34 17.24
N ASN A 337 13.88 19.21 16.93
CA ASN A 337 13.08 19.95 17.90
C ASN A 337 11.66 19.39 18.06
N SER A 338 11.34 18.26 17.44
CA SER A 338 10.04 17.62 17.60
C SER A 338 9.95 16.79 18.90
N ASP A 339 8.75 16.72 19.46
CA ASP A 339 8.35 15.77 20.51
C ASP A 339 7.74 14.47 19.93
N ILE A 340 7.37 14.49 18.65
CA ILE A 340 6.79 13.38 17.86
C ILE A 340 7.72 13.12 16.66
N GLY A 341 8.10 11.86 16.39
CA GLY A 341 8.93 11.55 15.23
C GLY A 341 10.32 12.17 15.25
N LYS A 342 10.89 12.38 16.44
CA LYS A 342 12.11 13.16 16.62
C LYS A 342 13.29 12.53 15.87
N LEU A 343 13.92 13.30 14.97
CA LEU A 343 15.07 12.87 14.17
C LEU A 343 16.27 13.78 14.47
N ASP A 344 17.28 13.24 15.15
CA ASP A 344 18.45 13.98 15.64
C ASP A 344 19.73 13.16 15.45
N LYS A 345 19.92 12.13 16.28
CA LYS A 345 21.07 11.22 16.20
C LYS A 345 20.97 10.28 15.00
N GLY A 346 19.75 9.99 14.54
CA GLY A 346 19.48 9.29 13.28
C GLY A 346 20.08 10.03 12.08
N LEU A 347 19.82 11.34 11.98
CA LEU A 347 20.30 12.20 10.89
C LEU A 347 21.84 12.35 10.93
N ASP A 348 22.41 12.59 12.10
CA ASP A 348 23.88 12.63 12.26
C ASP A 348 24.53 11.27 11.95
N GLN A 349 23.87 10.17 12.33
CA GLN A 349 24.37 8.84 11.99
C GLN A 349 24.27 8.56 10.49
N ALA A 350 23.22 9.01 9.82
CA ALA A 350 23.01 8.86 8.39
C ALA A 350 24.10 9.57 7.59
N HIS A 351 24.31 10.86 7.84
CA HIS A 351 25.39 11.64 7.24
C HIS A 351 26.77 11.00 7.47
N LYS A 352 27.04 10.51 8.69
CA LYS A 352 28.30 9.87 9.05
C LYS A 352 28.54 8.50 8.38
N ARG A 353 27.50 7.83 7.87
CA ARG A 353 27.59 6.50 7.23
C ARG A 353 27.23 6.49 5.74
N GLY A 354 26.80 7.62 5.18
CA GLY A 354 26.29 7.66 3.81
C GLY A 354 24.99 6.87 3.64
N TRP A 355 24.13 6.83 4.68
CA TRP A 355 22.77 6.32 4.53
C TRP A 355 21.92 7.31 3.72
N THR A 356 20.89 6.81 3.05
CA THR A 356 19.99 7.67 2.27
C THR A 356 19.17 8.52 3.24
N VAL A 357 19.07 9.82 2.96
CA VAL A 357 18.12 10.72 3.60
C VAL A 357 17.24 11.28 2.49
N VAL A 358 15.93 11.17 2.65
CA VAL A 358 14.94 11.65 1.69
C VAL A 358 14.46 13.01 2.14
N ASP A 359 14.77 14.04 1.38
CA ASP A 359 14.19 15.38 1.56
C ASP A 359 12.75 15.34 1.03
N MET A 360 11.75 15.20 1.91
CA MET A 360 10.35 15.03 1.50
C MET A 360 9.86 16.12 0.54
N LYS A 361 10.35 17.36 0.69
CA LYS A 361 10.00 18.49 -0.17
C LYS A 361 10.59 18.36 -1.56
N ASN A 362 11.87 17.99 -1.68
CA ASN A 362 12.60 17.99 -2.94
C ASN A 362 12.59 16.63 -3.67
N ASP A 363 12.45 15.52 -2.96
CA ASP A 363 12.55 14.17 -3.52
C ASP A 363 11.19 13.61 -3.98
N TRP A 364 10.07 14.06 -3.39
CA TRP A 364 8.73 13.53 -3.67
C TRP A 364 7.87 14.52 -4.46
N LYS A 365 7.30 14.06 -5.58
CA LYS A 365 6.37 14.81 -6.45
C LYS A 365 4.99 14.99 -5.80
N GLN A 366 4.54 13.96 -5.09
CA GLN A 366 3.32 13.96 -4.27
C GLN A 366 3.59 13.26 -2.95
N ILE A 367 2.94 13.72 -1.87
CA ILE A 367 3.10 13.17 -0.52
C ILE A 367 2.15 11.98 -0.35
N TYR A 368 0.86 12.29 -0.24
CA TYR A 368 -0.20 11.29 -0.17
C TYR A 368 -0.63 10.85 -1.57
N PRO A 369 -1.38 9.74 -1.69
CA PRO A 369 -2.19 9.51 -2.87
C PRO A 369 -3.04 10.75 -3.18
N SER A 370 -3.15 11.07 -4.46
CA SER A 370 -4.29 11.84 -4.96
C SER A 370 -5.56 11.24 -4.36
N GLU A 371 -6.49 12.08 -3.92
CA GLU A 371 -7.79 11.57 -3.49
C GLU A 371 -8.36 10.72 -4.62
N PRO A 372 -9.07 9.61 -4.32
CA PRO A 372 -9.96 9.01 -5.31
C PRO A 372 -10.83 10.15 -5.83
N THR A 373 -10.57 10.60 -7.06
CA THR A 373 -11.32 11.72 -7.62
C THR A 373 -12.80 11.39 -7.50
N LYS A 374 -13.64 12.41 -7.37
CA LYS A 374 -15.10 12.22 -7.57
C LYS A 374 -15.45 11.99 -9.05
N SER A 375 -14.57 11.27 -9.77
CA SER A 375 -15.00 10.07 -10.48
C SER A 375 -16.17 9.45 -9.72
N THR A 376 -17.33 9.46 -10.35
CA THR A 376 -18.48 8.69 -9.94
C THR A 376 -18.02 7.24 -9.83
N ALA A 377 -17.79 6.78 -8.59
CA ALA A 377 -17.13 5.50 -8.31
C ALA A 377 -17.70 4.43 -9.23
N SER A 378 -16.85 3.89 -10.12
CA SER A 378 -17.27 3.07 -11.27
C SER A 378 -18.15 1.95 -10.77
N ILE A 379 -19.46 2.09 -10.95
CA ILE A 379 -20.41 1.44 -10.03
C ILE A 379 -20.34 -0.05 -10.29
N ASP A 380 -19.85 -0.80 -9.29
CA ASP A 380 -19.59 -2.23 -9.38
C ASP A 380 -20.90 -3.03 -9.28
N PHE A 381 -21.75 -2.80 -10.28
CA PHE A 381 -22.97 -3.54 -10.54
C PHE A 381 -22.68 -4.99 -10.97
N GLN A 382 -21.42 -5.38 -11.24
CA GLN A 382 -21.07 -6.75 -11.62
C GLN A 382 -21.45 -7.74 -10.52
N LYS A 383 -21.43 -7.31 -9.24
CA LYS A 383 -21.91 -8.08 -8.08
C LYS A 383 -23.41 -8.43 -8.12
N LEU A 384 -24.21 -7.78 -8.97
CA LEU A 384 -25.61 -8.11 -9.18
C LEU A 384 -25.82 -9.20 -10.24
N ILE A 385 -24.81 -9.54 -11.04
CA ILE A 385 -24.94 -10.50 -12.15
C ILE A 385 -25.08 -11.92 -11.58
N GLY A 386 -26.15 -12.61 -11.96
CA GLY A 386 -26.53 -13.91 -11.43
C GLY A 386 -28.03 -14.09 -11.25
N LYS A 387 -28.41 -15.23 -10.65
CA LYS A 387 -29.80 -15.62 -10.38
C LYS A 387 -30.16 -15.34 -8.93
N TRP A 388 -31.16 -14.50 -8.71
CA TRP A 388 -31.70 -14.17 -7.40
C TRP A 388 -33.09 -14.78 -7.26
N VAL A 389 -33.28 -15.66 -6.26
CA VAL A 389 -34.53 -16.40 -6.05
C VAL A 389 -35.34 -15.76 -4.92
N ARG A 390 -36.62 -15.49 -5.18
CA ARG A 390 -37.58 -14.94 -4.20
C ARG A 390 -38.09 -16.08 -3.30
N PRO A 391 -37.79 -16.11 -1.98
CA PRO A 391 -37.99 -17.31 -1.15
C PRO A 391 -39.44 -17.73 -0.91
N ASP A 392 -40.39 -16.82 -1.07
CA ASP A 392 -41.83 -16.99 -0.78
C ASP A 392 -42.65 -17.53 -1.97
N GLY A 393 -42.06 -17.64 -3.16
CA GLY A 393 -42.78 -18.08 -4.36
C GLY A 393 -41.93 -18.60 -5.52
N GLY A 394 -40.62 -18.75 -5.37
CA GLY A 394 -39.74 -19.35 -6.39
C GLY A 394 -39.46 -18.48 -7.62
N TYR A 395 -39.97 -17.25 -7.66
CA TYR A 395 -39.69 -16.28 -8.73
C TYR A 395 -38.18 -16.04 -8.86
N ILE A 396 -37.66 -15.97 -10.09
CA ILE A 396 -36.22 -15.74 -10.33
C ILE A 396 -36.00 -14.43 -11.08
N LEU A 397 -35.17 -13.55 -10.53
CA LEU A 397 -34.54 -12.42 -11.23
C LEU A 397 -33.19 -12.92 -11.77
N ASP A 398 -33.07 -13.02 -13.09
CA ASP A 398 -31.91 -13.58 -13.80
C ASP A 398 -31.13 -12.45 -14.49
N ILE A 399 -30.19 -11.85 -13.77
CA ILE A 399 -29.42 -10.68 -14.23
C ILE A 399 -28.21 -11.17 -15.03
N LYS A 400 -28.16 -10.79 -16.31
CA LYS A 400 -27.13 -11.25 -17.27
C LYS A 400 -25.99 -10.25 -17.45
N SER A 401 -26.34 -8.97 -17.59
CA SER A 401 -25.39 -7.88 -17.82
C SER A 401 -25.95 -6.57 -17.27
N ILE A 402 -25.04 -5.65 -16.89
CA ILE A 402 -25.39 -4.28 -16.50
C ILE A 402 -24.38 -3.34 -17.16
N ASP A 403 -24.88 -2.31 -17.85
CA ASP A 403 -24.04 -1.34 -18.54
C ASP A 403 -23.49 -0.23 -17.59
N PRO A 404 -22.51 0.60 -18.03
CA PRO A 404 -21.96 1.66 -17.19
C PRO A 404 -22.95 2.76 -16.77
N ALA A 405 -24.12 2.84 -17.42
CA ALA A 405 -25.22 3.72 -17.02
C ALA A 405 -26.20 3.03 -16.04
N GLY A 406 -25.91 1.79 -15.63
CA GLY A 406 -26.72 0.99 -14.71
C GLY A 406 -27.93 0.30 -15.33
N LYS A 407 -28.11 0.35 -16.66
CA LYS A 407 -29.20 -0.35 -17.32
C LYS A 407 -28.96 -1.86 -17.24
N ILE A 408 -29.97 -2.61 -16.80
CA ILE A 408 -29.88 -4.05 -16.56
C ILE A 408 -30.45 -4.82 -17.76
N GLU A 409 -29.70 -5.80 -18.29
CA GLU A 409 -30.25 -6.89 -19.08
C GLU A 409 -30.57 -8.07 -18.16
N MET A 410 -31.84 -8.45 -18.08
CA MET A 410 -32.28 -9.54 -17.22
C MET A 410 -33.56 -10.21 -17.72
N ALA A 411 -33.87 -11.38 -17.16
CA ALA A 411 -35.20 -11.99 -17.23
C ALA A 411 -35.85 -12.05 -15.83
N TYR A 412 -37.18 -12.11 -15.79
CA TYR A 412 -37.94 -12.41 -14.59
C TYR A 412 -38.82 -13.64 -14.87
N LEU A 413 -38.70 -14.69 -14.07
CA LEU A 413 -39.25 -16.01 -14.37
C LEU A 413 -40.27 -16.46 -13.31
N ASN A 414 -41.49 -16.81 -13.73
CA ASN A 414 -42.47 -17.53 -12.92
C ASN A 414 -43.58 -18.22 -13.74
N PRO A 415 -43.52 -19.56 -13.90
CA PRO A 415 -42.30 -20.29 -14.27
C PRO A 415 -41.85 -19.94 -15.71
N GLN A 416 -42.71 -19.27 -16.49
CA GLN A 416 -42.37 -18.70 -17.80
C GLN A 416 -41.76 -17.29 -17.65
N PRO A 417 -41.08 -16.76 -18.67
CA PRO A 417 -40.61 -15.38 -18.66
C PRO A 417 -41.78 -14.38 -18.61
N VAL A 418 -41.66 -13.41 -17.71
CA VAL A 418 -42.54 -12.24 -17.61
C VAL A 418 -41.86 -11.06 -18.30
N ASN A 419 -42.62 -10.29 -19.09
CA ASN A 419 -42.09 -9.13 -19.79
C ASN A 419 -41.68 -8.00 -18.82
N ILE A 420 -40.51 -7.40 -19.07
CA ILE A 420 -39.92 -6.30 -18.29
C ILE A 420 -39.90 -5.05 -19.17
N SER A 421 -40.50 -3.95 -18.71
CA SER A 421 -40.46 -2.66 -19.42
C SER A 421 -39.20 -1.86 -19.10
N LYS A 422 -38.66 -2.01 -17.88
CA LYS A 422 -37.49 -1.26 -17.41
C LYS A 422 -36.77 -2.03 -16.31
N ALA A 423 -35.45 -2.14 -16.41
CA ALA A 423 -34.60 -2.63 -15.32
C ALA A 423 -33.36 -1.74 -15.21
N GLN A 424 -33.13 -1.19 -14.02
CA GLN A 424 -32.15 -0.13 -13.79
C GLN A 424 -31.55 -0.21 -12.38
N ALA A 425 -30.24 -0.42 -12.30
CA ALA A 425 -29.46 -0.25 -11.10
C ALA A 425 -29.02 1.22 -10.92
N ASN A 426 -28.90 1.68 -9.68
CA ASN A 426 -28.50 3.03 -9.30
C ASN A 426 -27.74 3.01 -7.97
N MET A 427 -26.74 3.88 -7.82
CA MET A 427 -26.12 4.17 -6.52
C MET A 427 -26.95 5.25 -5.79
N LYS A 428 -27.40 4.98 -4.55
CA LYS A 428 -28.14 5.93 -3.71
C LYS A 428 -27.59 5.91 -2.28
N LYS A 429 -27.13 7.06 -1.77
CA LYS A 429 -26.54 7.22 -0.42
C LYS A 429 -25.37 6.28 -0.07
N GLY A 430 -24.77 5.60 -1.05
CA GLY A 430 -23.72 4.57 -0.85
C GLY A 430 -24.21 3.13 -1.04
N GLU A 431 -25.52 2.92 -1.20
CA GLU A 431 -26.15 1.62 -1.45
C GLU A 431 -26.41 1.41 -2.94
N ILE A 432 -26.24 0.16 -3.41
CA ILE A 432 -26.68 -0.26 -4.74
C ILE A 432 -28.18 -0.57 -4.67
N THR A 433 -28.97 0.10 -5.51
CA THR A 433 -30.44 -0.03 -5.57
C THR A 433 -30.90 -0.42 -6.96
N LEU A 434 -31.92 -1.27 -7.07
CA LEU A 434 -32.49 -1.75 -8.34
C LEU A 434 -33.96 -1.34 -8.44
N LEU A 435 -34.35 -0.85 -9.62
CA LEU A 435 -35.74 -0.73 -10.05
C LEU A 435 -35.98 -1.76 -11.16
N VAL A 436 -36.98 -2.62 -11.00
CA VAL A 436 -37.41 -3.58 -12.04
C VAL A 436 -38.92 -3.46 -12.24
N GLU A 437 -39.33 -2.97 -13.40
CA GLU A 437 -40.70 -2.68 -13.81
C GLU A 437 -41.21 -3.79 -14.74
N LEU A 438 -42.33 -4.41 -14.38
CA LEU A 438 -42.96 -5.49 -15.11
C LEU A 438 -44.07 -4.93 -16.01
N ARG A 439 -44.25 -5.55 -17.18
CA ARG A 439 -45.25 -5.13 -18.15
C ARG A 439 -45.82 -6.32 -18.91
N ASP A 440 -46.72 -7.04 -18.25
CA ASP A 440 -47.45 -8.16 -18.84
C ASP A 440 -48.95 -8.07 -18.55
N ARG A 441 -49.77 -8.91 -19.20
CA ARG A 441 -51.25 -8.89 -19.07
C ARG A 441 -51.73 -9.09 -17.63
N ASN A 442 -50.94 -9.82 -16.83
CA ASN A 442 -51.21 -10.08 -15.41
C ASN A 442 -50.37 -9.18 -14.48
N TYR A 443 -49.48 -8.35 -15.03
CA TYR A 443 -48.57 -7.46 -14.29
C TYR A 443 -48.45 -6.08 -14.99
N PRO A 444 -49.52 -5.28 -15.07
CA PRO A 444 -49.54 -4.02 -15.82
C PRO A 444 -48.97 -2.85 -14.99
N GLY A 445 -47.64 -2.74 -14.92
CA GLY A 445 -46.94 -1.62 -14.27
C GLY A 445 -46.44 -1.89 -12.85
N ASN A 446 -46.62 -3.11 -12.36
CA ASN A 446 -46.04 -3.61 -11.11
C ASN A 446 -44.52 -3.46 -11.11
N TYR A 447 -43.90 -3.07 -10.00
CA TYR A 447 -42.44 -2.88 -9.95
C TYR A 447 -41.80 -3.26 -8.62
N TYR A 448 -40.53 -3.63 -8.68
CA TYR A 448 -39.67 -3.86 -7.53
C TYR A 448 -38.80 -2.63 -7.26
N THR A 449 -38.69 -2.24 -6.00
CA THR A 449 -37.63 -1.36 -5.49
C THR A 449 -36.79 -2.14 -4.48
N LEU A 450 -35.56 -2.50 -4.86
CA LEU A 450 -34.66 -3.34 -4.08
C LEU A 450 -33.38 -2.57 -3.72
N THR A 451 -32.77 -2.91 -2.59
CA THR A 451 -31.40 -2.56 -2.20
C THR A 451 -30.58 -3.85 -2.11
N PHE A 452 -29.33 -3.80 -2.54
CA PHE A 452 -28.37 -4.88 -2.39
C PHE A 452 -27.62 -4.76 -1.06
N ASP A 453 -27.77 -5.77 -0.21
CA ASP A 453 -27.00 -5.99 1.02
C ASP A 453 -25.76 -6.83 0.69
N PRO A 454 -24.54 -6.27 0.79
CA PRO A 454 -23.30 -6.97 0.50
C PRO A 454 -22.80 -7.87 1.64
N GLU A 455 -23.33 -7.74 2.85
CA GLU A 455 -22.93 -8.56 4.01
C GLU A 455 -23.66 -9.90 4.01
N THR A 456 -24.97 -9.89 3.74
CA THR A 456 -25.76 -11.14 3.63
C THR A 456 -25.90 -11.66 2.20
N ASN A 457 -25.39 -10.90 1.21
CA ASN A 457 -25.51 -11.15 -0.24
C ASN A 457 -26.98 -11.33 -0.67
N ARG A 458 -27.80 -10.29 -0.46
CA ARG A 458 -29.26 -10.32 -0.71
C ARG A 458 -29.77 -9.08 -1.42
N LEU A 459 -30.85 -9.25 -2.19
CA LEU A 459 -31.70 -8.15 -2.64
C LEU A 459 -32.90 -8.04 -1.69
N ILE A 460 -33.01 -6.91 -0.99
CA ILE A 460 -34.03 -6.64 0.04
C ILE A 460 -34.87 -5.45 -0.42
N GLY A 461 -36.19 -5.52 -0.34
CA GLY A 461 -37.03 -4.40 -0.73
C GLY A 461 -38.51 -4.71 -0.89
N VAL A 462 -39.21 -3.85 -1.63
CA VAL A 462 -40.68 -3.85 -1.76
C VAL A 462 -41.09 -4.17 -3.19
N TYR A 463 -42.14 -4.98 -3.32
CA TYR A 463 -42.90 -5.17 -4.55
C TYR A 463 -44.16 -4.32 -4.51
N HIS A 464 -44.34 -3.49 -5.53
CA HIS A 464 -45.48 -2.59 -5.68
C HIS A 464 -46.47 -3.20 -6.69
N LEU A 465 -47.76 -3.20 -6.31
CA LEU A 465 -48.86 -3.82 -7.07
C LEU A 465 -49.54 -2.86 -8.04
#